data_AF-A0A0K0DF56-F1
#
_entry.id   AF-A0A0K0DF56-F1
#
_cell.length_a   1.000
_cell.length_b   1.000
_cell.length_c   1.000
_cell.angle_alpha   90.00
_cell.angle_beta   90.00
_cell.angle_gamma   90.00
#
_symmetry.space_group_name_H-M   'P 1'
#
loop_
_entity.id
_entity.type
_entity.pdbx_description
1 polymer ?
#
loop_
_entity_poly.entity_id
_entity_poly.type
_entity_poly.pdbx_seq_one_letter_code
_entity_poly.pdbx_strand_id
1 'polypeptide(L)'
;MWRELTHFCRRGEEPISRNKIGQLEFSHFVITSPHPMLAKGKSLFYNALLPRPGNSDYLVTLMIASYSQYAPLMRRSSSRLFMLPGFLELEDIDGSVKKFLHDTGTPNLDGRHTKVIAMPRLNLCSFHTLAAHHSNERINSTAHEQLVSFILLQLLTALRMLQSDGVELLSTNFKEFLLAYRFAPDSQQEMLEFPRLIFLPETFGAEIESGGDEMVGLCRYAMRALCTLLRHRMDGKPPPIQLRSGYSRALLACATLLQEDKSSSLTKAKNVLEIALWGGEPCHTDVRARIWLDMARAECVDMMLRQLVCEPGCRLGASEHYQVEFLLSATPRSIVESHRAILAANI
;
A
#
# COMPACT_ATOMS: atom_id res chain seq x y z
N MET A 1 15.35 0.08 7.59
CA MET A 1 15.86 -1.20 8.12
C MET A 1 15.66 -1.27 9.63
N TRP A 2 16.49 -0.68 10.49
CA TRP A 2 16.24 -0.65 11.96
C TRP A 2 14.98 0.08 12.42
N ARG A 3 14.64 1.15 11.70
CA ARG A 3 13.42 1.92 11.95
C ARG A 3 12.13 1.19 11.52
N GLU A 4 12.23 0.15 10.71
CA GLU A 4 11.06 -0.57 10.17
C GLU A 4 10.59 -1.69 11.11
N LEU A 5 11.51 -2.43 11.76
CA LEU A 5 11.13 -3.34 12.86
C LEU A 5 10.35 -2.61 13.93
N THR A 6 10.87 -1.46 14.31
CA THR A 6 10.26 -0.70 15.38
C THR A 6 8.88 -0.17 14.95
N HIS A 7 8.65 0.18 13.66
CA HIS A 7 7.35 0.66 13.14
C HIS A 7 6.21 -0.36 13.31
N PHE A 8 6.53 -1.65 13.25
CA PHE A 8 5.53 -2.72 13.35
C PHE A 8 5.58 -3.53 14.66
N CYS A 9 6.65 -3.42 15.47
CA CYS A 9 6.70 -3.98 16.82
C CYS A 9 5.53 -3.43 17.66
N ARG A 10 4.83 -4.31 18.38
CA ARG A 10 3.74 -3.88 19.26
C ARG A 10 4.26 -2.95 20.34
N ARG A 11 3.33 -2.19 20.94
CA ARG A 11 3.61 -1.42 22.15
C ARG A 11 4.13 -2.39 23.22
N GLY A 12 5.38 -2.23 23.63
CA GLY A 12 6.04 -3.09 24.63
C GLY A 12 6.83 -4.28 24.07
N GLU A 13 6.87 -4.51 22.75
CA GLU A 13 7.79 -5.49 22.16
C GLU A 13 9.18 -4.88 21.97
N GLU A 14 10.19 -5.49 22.56
CA GLU A 14 11.58 -5.14 22.28
C GLU A 14 11.93 -5.52 20.83
N PRO A 15 12.46 -4.59 20.02
CA PRO A 15 12.93 -4.91 18.69
C PRO A 15 14.10 -5.90 18.78
N ILE A 16 14.17 -6.86 17.85
CA ILE A 16 15.34 -7.74 17.70
C ILE A 16 16.60 -6.86 17.64
N SER A 17 17.67 -7.21 18.37
CA SER A 17 18.89 -6.38 18.46
C SER A 17 19.76 -6.45 17.20
N ARG A 18 20.57 -5.41 16.92
CA ARG A 18 21.34 -5.31 15.65
C ARG A 18 22.24 -6.46 15.36
N ASN A 19 22.90 -6.89 16.41
CA ASN A 19 23.89 -7.93 16.32
C ASN A 19 23.23 -9.29 16.07
N LYS A 20 21.98 -9.49 16.54
CA LYS A 20 21.23 -10.72 16.29
C LYS A 20 20.69 -10.79 14.86
N ILE A 21 20.21 -9.69 14.28
CA ILE A 21 19.68 -9.69 12.91
C ILE A 21 20.75 -10.10 11.89
N GLY A 22 21.98 -9.60 12.04
CA GLY A 22 23.07 -9.93 11.11
C GLY A 22 23.54 -11.39 11.15
N GLN A 23 23.08 -12.18 12.13
CA GLN A 23 23.42 -13.60 12.30
C GLN A 23 22.27 -14.53 11.91
N LEU A 24 21.13 -13.98 11.46
CA LEU A 24 19.97 -14.79 11.10
C LEU A 24 20.17 -15.42 9.73
N GLU A 25 20.04 -16.74 9.66
CA GLU A 25 19.95 -17.53 8.44
C GLU A 25 18.51 -18.01 8.20
N PHE A 26 18.24 -18.55 7.02
CA PHE A 26 16.91 -19.05 6.65
C PHE A 26 16.42 -20.17 7.60
N SER A 27 17.33 -21.03 8.03
CA SER A 27 17.08 -22.16 8.96
C SER A 27 16.55 -21.72 10.33
N HIS A 28 16.78 -20.47 10.74
CA HIS A 28 16.27 -19.95 12.02
C HIS A 28 14.76 -19.64 11.99
N PHE A 29 14.14 -19.59 10.81
CA PHE A 29 12.72 -19.34 10.68
C PHE A 29 11.93 -20.65 10.65
N VAL A 30 10.98 -20.78 11.57
CA VAL A 30 10.05 -21.92 11.60
C VAL A 30 8.82 -21.56 10.78
N ILE A 31 8.75 -22.06 9.55
CA ILE A 31 7.62 -21.84 8.65
C ILE A 31 6.41 -22.65 9.12
N THR A 32 5.27 -21.99 9.31
CA THR A 32 4.06 -22.57 9.92
C THR A 32 3.28 -23.51 9.00
N SER A 33 3.43 -23.36 7.68
CA SER A 33 2.74 -24.17 6.66
C SER A 33 3.66 -24.40 5.47
N PRO A 34 3.69 -25.61 4.90
CA PRO A 34 4.45 -25.90 3.67
C PRO A 34 3.88 -25.16 2.46
N HIS A 35 2.60 -24.80 2.48
CA HIS A 35 1.98 -24.02 1.41
C HIS A 35 2.03 -22.51 1.72
N PRO A 36 2.31 -21.66 0.73
CA PRO A 36 2.31 -20.22 0.90
C PRO A 36 0.91 -19.72 1.27
N MET A 37 0.82 -18.73 2.15
CA MET A 37 -0.45 -18.08 2.50
C MET A 37 -1.02 -17.30 1.31
N LEU A 38 -0.12 -16.79 0.47
CA LEU A 38 -0.42 -15.97 -0.69
C LEU A 38 0.69 -16.15 -1.71
N ALA A 39 0.31 -16.36 -2.96
CA ALA A 39 1.19 -16.28 -4.11
C ALA A 39 0.77 -15.10 -4.97
N LYS A 40 1.71 -14.23 -5.34
CA LYS A 40 1.46 -13.06 -6.17
C LYS A 40 2.57 -12.94 -7.21
N GLY A 41 2.28 -13.33 -8.45
CA GLY A 41 3.32 -13.45 -9.48
C GLY A 41 4.41 -14.43 -9.05
N LYS A 42 5.67 -13.99 -9.08
CA LYS A 42 6.86 -14.75 -8.64
C LYS A 42 7.23 -14.50 -7.16
N SER A 43 6.29 -14.05 -6.35
CA SER A 43 6.48 -13.81 -4.92
C SER A 43 5.58 -14.72 -4.10
N LEU A 44 6.17 -15.49 -3.19
CA LEU A 44 5.48 -16.36 -2.25
C LEU A 44 5.58 -15.79 -0.85
N PHE A 45 4.46 -15.78 -0.14
CA PHE A 45 4.40 -15.27 1.23
C PHE A 45 4.09 -16.41 2.19
N TYR A 46 4.93 -16.53 3.22
CA TYR A 46 4.82 -17.56 4.25
C TYR A 46 4.68 -16.94 5.63
N ASN A 47 3.87 -17.61 6.44
CA ASN A 47 3.72 -17.31 7.85
C ASN A 47 4.82 -18.08 8.58
N ALA A 48 5.64 -17.39 9.37
CA ALA A 48 6.72 -18.04 10.10
C ALA A 48 6.87 -17.47 11.52
N LEU A 49 7.64 -18.20 12.32
CA LEU A 49 8.04 -17.84 13.67
C LEU A 49 9.56 -17.68 13.70
N LEU A 50 10.03 -16.68 14.41
CA LEU A 50 11.45 -16.55 14.77
C LEU A 50 11.59 -16.83 16.27
N PRO A 51 12.12 -18.00 16.65
CA PRO A 51 12.18 -18.42 18.04
C PRO A 51 13.00 -17.48 18.93
N ARG A 52 12.55 -17.28 20.17
CA ARG A 52 13.32 -16.56 21.19
C ARG A 52 13.56 -17.41 22.43
N PRO A 53 14.82 -17.73 22.78
CA PRO A 53 15.11 -18.42 24.03
C PRO A 53 14.59 -17.61 25.23
N GLY A 54 13.72 -18.22 26.03
CA GLY A 54 13.18 -17.64 27.27
C GLY A 54 12.11 -16.55 27.08
N ASN A 55 11.62 -16.30 25.86
CA ASN A 55 10.57 -15.33 25.56
C ASN A 55 9.55 -15.91 24.57
N SER A 56 8.44 -15.20 24.31
CA SER A 56 7.52 -15.57 23.23
C SER A 56 8.19 -15.44 21.85
N ASP A 57 7.89 -16.34 20.92
CA ASP A 57 8.42 -16.26 19.57
C ASP A 57 7.95 -15.00 18.84
N TYR A 58 8.77 -14.47 17.93
CA TYR A 58 8.31 -13.39 17.05
C TYR A 58 7.49 -13.96 15.91
N LEU A 59 6.29 -13.41 15.72
CA LEU A 59 5.48 -13.67 14.53
C LEU A 59 6.05 -12.86 13.37
N VAL A 60 6.33 -13.53 12.26
CA VAL A 60 6.88 -12.89 11.06
C VAL A 60 6.16 -13.35 9.80
N THR A 61 6.29 -12.53 8.76
CA THR A 61 5.91 -12.87 7.39
C THR A 61 7.19 -12.94 6.55
N LEU A 62 7.41 -14.05 5.87
CA LEU A 62 8.52 -14.21 4.94
C LEU A 62 8.01 -14.04 3.51
N MET A 63 8.70 -13.25 2.71
CA MET A 63 8.52 -13.26 1.26
C MET A 63 9.70 -13.97 0.63
N ILE A 64 9.45 -14.99 -0.19
CA ILE A 64 10.44 -15.65 -1.03
C ILE A 64 10.15 -15.27 -2.47
N ALA A 65 11.13 -14.68 -3.15
CA ALA A 65 10.99 -14.26 -4.54
C ALA A 65 12.31 -14.32 -5.30
N SER A 66 12.25 -14.43 -6.62
CA SER A 66 13.43 -14.29 -7.47
C SER A 66 13.92 -12.84 -7.49
N TYR A 67 15.23 -12.65 -7.62
CA TYR A 67 15.84 -11.33 -7.72
C TYR A 67 15.28 -10.55 -8.92
N SER A 68 14.85 -9.30 -8.68
CA SER A 68 14.34 -8.42 -9.73
C SER A 68 15.40 -7.45 -10.22
N GLN A 69 15.58 -7.38 -11.55
CA GLN A 69 16.34 -6.28 -12.17
C GLN A 69 15.62 -4.92 -12.02
N TYR A 70 14.30 -4.95 -11.75
CA TYR A 70 13.46 -3.78 -11.50
C TYR A 70 13.41 -3.38 -10.03
N ALA A 71 14.18 -4.05 -9.17
CA ALA A 71 14.35 -3.65 -7.78
C ALA A 71 14.70 -2.17 -7.57
N PRO A 72 15.44 -1.47 -8.47
CA PRO A 72 15.69 -0.03 -8.34
C PRO A 72 14.47 0.87 -8.59
N LEU A 73 13.39 0.38 -9.22
CA LEU A 73 12.17 1.17 -9.39
C LEU A 73 11.67 1.63 -8.03
N MET A 74 11.29 2.90 -7.92
CA MET A 74 10.86 3.53 -6.67
C MET A 74 11.90 3.57 -5.53
N ARG A 75 13.16 3.11 -5.73
CA ARG A 75 14.26 3.27 -4.73
C ARG A 75 14.96 4.63 -4.81
N ARG A 76 14.77 5.38 -5.90
CA ARG A 76 15.37 6.72 -6.10
C ARG A 76 14.71 7.80 -5.24
N SER A 77 13.48 7.56 -4.78
CA SER A 77 12.85 8.40 -3.79
C SER A 77 13.39 8.02 -2.41
N SER A 78 13.84 8.99 -1.63
CA SER A 78 14.17 8.81 -0.20
C SER A 78 12.97 8.29 0.61
N SER A 79 11.78 8.31 0.00
CA SER A 79 10.54 7.78 0.53
C SER A 79 10.42 6.26 0.35
N ARG A 80 10.45 5.53 1.47
CA ARG A 80 10.23 4.06 1.50
C ARG A 80 8.75 3.68 1.48
N LEU A 81 7.85 4.57 1.04
CA LEU A 81 6.40 4.44 1.23
C LEU A 81 5.83 3.10 0.77
N PHE A 82 6.24 2.61 -0.39
CA PHE A 82 5.70 1.40 -1.02
C PHE A 82 6.60 0.18 -0.89
N MET A 83 7.78 0.34 -0.29
CA MET A 83 8.70 -0.77 -0.08
C MET A 83 8.14 -1.74 0.96
N LEU A 84 8.42 -3.02 0.76
CA LEU A 84 8.21 -4.06 1.77
C LEU A 84 8.84 -3.61 3.10
N PRO A 85 8.14 -3.74 4.24
CA PRO A 85 8.67 -3.40 5.57
C PRO A 85 9.65 -4.47 6.06
N GLY A 86 10.65 -4.78 5.23
CA GLY A 86 11.65 -5.80 5.48
C GLY A 86 12.66 -5.35 6.52
N PHE A 87 12.91 -6.20 7.50
CA PHE A 87 13.95 -5.96 8.49
C PHE A 87 15.21 -6.78 8.28
N LEU A 88 15.07 -7.87 7.54
CA LEU A 88 16.15 -8.74 7.12
C LEU A 88 15.92 -9.15 5.68
N GLU A 89 17.02 -9.20 4.95
CA GLU A 89 17.09 -9.67 3.57
C GLU A 89 18.20 -10.73 3.52
N LEU A 90 17.84 -11.92 3.04
CA LEU A 90 18.73 -13.06 2.91
C LEU A 90 18.80 -13.47 1.44
N GLU A 91 19.99 -13.88 1.02
CA GLU A 91 20.22 -14.52 -0.26
C GLU A 91 20.38 -16.03 -0.04
N ASP A 92 19.94 -16.83 -1.01
CA ASP A 92 20.12 -18.28 -0.96
C ASP A 92 21.56 -18.68 -1.32
N ILE A 93 22.44 -18.66 -0.32
CA ILE A 93 23.88 -18.95 -0.46
C ILE A 93 24.15 -20.46 -0.34
N ASP A 94 23.45 -21.14 0.57
CA ASP A 94 23.67 -22.54 0.93
C ASP A 94 22.68 -23.52 0.25
N GLY A 95 21.74 -23.01 -0.54
CA GLY A 95 20.71 -23.79 -1.22
C GLY A 95 19.57 -24.24 -0.31
N SER A 96 19.52 -23.76 0.94
CA SER A 96 18.47 -24.11 1.90
C SER A 96 17.09 -23.64 1.44
N VAL A 97 17.02 -22.47 0.78
CA VAL A 97 15.76 -21.92 0.28
C VAL A 97 15.27 -22.72 -0.92
N LYS A 98 16.15 -23.04 -1.88
CA LYS A 98 15.81 -23.90 -3.03
C LYS A 98 15.34 -25.28 -2.59
N LYS A 99 16.05 -25.89 -1.63
CA LYS A 99 15.63 -27.18 -1.07
C LYS A 99 14.23 -27.10 -0.47
N PHE A 100 13.95 -26.07 0.32
CA PHE A 100 12.62 -25.84 0.88
C PHE A 100 11.54 -25.68 -0.20
N LEU A 101 11.80 -24.90 -1.26
CA LEU A 101 10.86 -24.71 -2.37
C LEU A 101 10.59 -26.01 -3.13
N HIS A 102 11.62 -26.83 -3.35
CA HIS A 102 11.49 -28.14 -3.98
C HIS A 102 10.69 -29.11 -3.09
N ASP A 103 10.99 -29.18 -1.80
CA ASP A 103 10.33 -30.05 -0.83
C ASP A 103 8.84 -29.69 -0.63
N THR A 104 8.48 -28.42 -0.85
CA THR A 104 7.10 -27.91 -0.74
C THR A 104 6.33 -27.88 -2.06
N GLY A 105 6.90 -28.39 -3.15
CA GLY A 105 6.24 -28.44 -4.46
C GLY A 105 6.09 -27.08 -5.14
N THR A 106 6.97 -26.11 -4.81
CA THR A 106 7.02 -24.78 -5.45
C THR A 106 8.35 -24.52 -6.20
N PRO A 107 8.82 -25.44 -7.07
CA PRO A 107 10.15 -25.35 -7.71
C PRO A 107 10.26 -24.24 -8.77
N ASN A 108 9.15 -23.66 -9.24
CA ASN A 108 9.12 -22.67 -10.33
C ASN A 108 9.84 -21.33 -10.00
N LEU A 109 10.41 -21.20 -8.80
CA LEU A 109 11.23 -20.07 -8.39
C LEU A 109 12.74 -20.37 -8.37
N ASP A 110 13.18 -21.52 -8.90
CA ASP A 110 14.58 -21.97 -9.01
C ASP A 110 15.43 -21.14 -10.01
N GLY A 111 15.32 -19.81 -9.93
CA GLY A 111 16.24 -18.89 -10.58
C GLY A 111 17.62 -18.86 -9.90
N ARG A 112 18.63 -18.31 -10.60
CA ARG A 112 20.01 -18.23 -10.09
C ARG A 112 20.17 -17.38 -8.81
N HIS A 113 19.17 -16.58 -8.43
CA HIS A 113 19.22 -15.69 -7.26
C HIS A 113 17.84 -15.59 -6.60
N THR A 114 17.60 -16.41 -5.58
CA THR A 114 16.40 -16.33 -4.73
C THR A 114 16.71 -15.49 -3.50
N LYS A 115 15.78 -14.63 -3.15
CA LYS A 115 15.88 -13.73 -2.01
C LYS A 115 14.73 -13.97 -1.04
N VAL A 116 15.05 -13.95 0.24
CA VAL A 116 14.08 -14.01 1.33
C VAL A 116 14.07 -12.68 2.05
N ILE A 117 12.88 -12.07 2.17
CA ILE A 117 12.67 -10.85 2.95
C ILE A 117 11.85 -11.23 4.17
N ALA A 118 12.42 -11.03 5.36
CA ALA A 118 11.68 -11.17 6.61
C ALA A 118 11.05 -9.84 7.01
N MET A 119 9.76 -9.89 7.30
CA MET A 119 8.94 -8.75 7.69
C MET A 119 8.27 -9.04 9.03
N PRO A 120 7.87 -7.99 9.77
CA PRO A 120 6.92 -8.13 10.86
C PRO A 120 5.68 -8.89 10.37
N ARG A 121 4.92 -9.52 11.28
CA ARG A 121 3.71 -10.23 10.85
C ARG A 121 2.71 -9.27 10.18
N LEU A 122 2.30 -9.60 8.96
CA LEU A 122 1.34 -8.85 8.16
C LEU A 122 0.14 -9.72 7.78
N ASN A 123 -1.03 -9.10 7.71
CA ASN A 123 -2.21 -9.63 7.04
C ASN A 123 -2.21 -9.09 5.60
N LEU A 124 -1.95 -9.97 4.64
CA LEU A 124 -1.82 -9.60 3.22
C LEU A 124 -3.10 -9.90 2.46
N CYS A 125 -3.52 -8.98 1.60
CA CYS A 125 -4.64 -9.21 0.69
C CYS A 125 -4.43 -8.52 -0.65
N SER A 126 -5.08 -9.07 -1.69
CA SER A 126 -5.19 -8.40 -2.99
C SER A 126 -6.42 -7.49 -3.02
N PHE A 127 -6.49 -6.58 -4.00
CA PHE A 127 -7.69 -5.76 -4.22
C PHE A 127 -8.95 -6.62 -4.42
N HIS A 128 -8.84 -7.73 -5.14
CA HIS A 128 -9.94 -8.67 -5.37
C HIS A 128 -10.38 -9.36 -4.07
N THR A 129 -9.42 -9.81 -3.26
CA THR A 129 -9.69 -10.45 -1.96
C THR A 129 -10.39 -9.48 -1.01
N LEU A 130 -9.92 -8.22 -0.94
CA LEU A 130 -10.54 -7.20 -0.12
C LEU A 130 -11.97 -6.89 -0.56
N ALA A 131 -12.19 -6.71 -1.88
CA ALA A 131 -13.51 -6.46 -2.43
C ALA A 131 -14.51 -7.60 -2.14
N ALA A 132 -14.04 -8.86 -2.18
CA ALA A 132 -14.83 -10.03 -1.83
C ALA A 132 -15.10 -10.15 -0.31
N HIS A 133 -14.15 -9.77 0.54
CA HIS A 133 -14.39 -9.73 1.99
C HIS A 133 -15.50 -8.72 2.33
N HIS A 134 -15.42 -7.53 1.74
CA HIS A 134 -16.40 -6.45 1.92
C HIS A 134 -17.75 -6.72 1.24
N SER A 135 -17.88 -7.75 0.40
CA SER A 135 -19.20 -8.23 -0.05
C SER A 135 -19.89 -9.08 1.00
N ASN A 136 -19.13 -9.78 1.82
CA ASN A 136 -19.66 -10.68 2.85
C ASN A 136 -19.92 -9.92 4.16
N GLU A 137 -19.14 -8.88 4.45
CA GLU A 137 -19.31 -8.03 5.62
C GLU A 137 -20.20 -6.81 5.33
N ARG A 138 -21.15 -6.53 6.22
CA ARG A 138 -22.03 -5.34 6.15
C ARG A 138 -21.31 -4.07 6.60
N ILE A 139 -20.27 -3.68 5.88
CA ILE A 139 -19.50 -2.47 6.19
C ILE A 139 -20.35 -1.23 5.84
N ASN A 140 -20.30 -0.22 6.71
CA ASN A 140 -20.94 1.07 6.47
C ASN A 140 -20.39 1.71 5.18
N SER A 141 -21.29 2.23 4.32
CA SER A 141 -20.92 2.85 3.05
C SER A 141 -19.91 3.99 3.21
N THR A 142 -20.01 4.80 4.26
CA THR A 142 -19.03 5.88 4.53
C THR A 142 -17.65 5.32 4.82
N ALA A 143 -17.54 4.34 5.72
CA ALA A 143 -16.26 3.72 6.07
C ALA A 143 -15.64 2.97 4.87
N HIS A 144 -16.47 2.30 4.07
CA HIS A 144 -16.02 1.64 2.86
C HIS A 144 -15.49 2.62 1.83
N GLU A 145 -16.22 3.69 1.49
CA GLU A 145 -15.79 4.67 0.51
C GLU A 145 -14.57 5.48 0.99
N GLN A 146 -14.44 5.73 2.30
CA GLN A 146 -13.23 6.29 2.90
C GLN A 146 -12.02 5.37 2.69
N LEU A 147 -12.18 4.08 2.98
CA LEU A 147 -11.14 3.07 2.76
C LEU A 147 -10.71 3.00 1.29
N VAL A 148 -11.68 2.95 0.37
CA VAL A 148 -11.41 2.96 -1.07
C VAL A 148 -10.67 4.23 -1.47
N SER A 149 -11.11 5.40 -1.00
CA SER A 149 -10.43 6.68 -1.27
C SER A 149 -8.98 6.65 -0.82
N PHE A 150 -8.70 6.11 0.38
CA PHE A 150 -7.35 6.02 0.90
C PHE A 150 -6.47 5.02 0.13
N ILE A 151 -6.99 3.85 -0.22
CA ILE A 151 -6.27 2.87 -1.05
C ILE A 151 -5.95 3.46 -2.43
N LEU A 152 -6.92 4.12 -3.06
CA LEU A 152 -6.71 4.77 -4.36
C LEU A 152 -5.71 5.91 -4.28
N LEU A 153 -5.72 6.70 -3.21
CA LEU A 153 -4.72 7.75 -3.01
C LEU A 153 -3.30 7.18 -2.98
N GLN A 154 -3.09 6.10 -2.23
CA GLN A 154 -1.79 5.40 -2.20
C GLN A 154 -1.41 4.89 -3.59
N LEU A 155 -2.35 4.28 -4.31
CA LEU A 155 -2.12 3.76 -5.65
C LEU A 155 -1.76 4.86 -6.65
N LEU A 156 -2.52 5.96 -6.68
CA LEU A 156 -2.22 7.09 -7.56
C LEU A 156 -0.84 7.70 -7.27
N THR A 157 -0.44 7.74 -6.00
CA THR A 157 0.89 8.19 -5.58
C THR A 157 1.97 7.24 -6.09
N ALA A 158 1.76 5.92 -5.97
CA ALA A 158 2.66 4.91 -6.53
C ALA A 158 2.80 5.02 -8.05
N LEU A 159 1.67 5.09 -8.75
CA LEU A 159 1.62 5.17 -10.22
C LEU A 159 2.31 6.43 -10.74
N ARG A 160 2.20 7.57 -10.05
CA ARG A 160 2.95 8.79 -10.43
C ARG A 160 4.45 8.62 -10.33
N MET A 161 4.96 7.92 -9.32
CA MET A 161 6.40 7.66 -9.24
C MET A 161 6.85 6.68 -10.32
N LEU A 162 6.07 5.63 -10.57
CA LEU A 162 6.33 4.71 -11.68
C LEU A 162 6.33 5.46 -13.02
N GLN A 163 5.39 6.38 -13.23
CA GLN A 163 5.36 7.26 -14.40
C GLN A 163 6.62 8.10 -14.52
N SER A 164 7.12 8.67 -13.41
CA SER A 164 8.38 9.44 -13.42
C SER A 164 9.62 8.57 -13.67
N ASP A 165 9.54 7.28 -13.33
CA ASP A 165 10.56 6.28 -13.62
C ASP A 165 10.42 5.70 -15.06
N GLY A 166 9.48 6.21 -15.87
CA GLY A 166 9.29 5.82 -17.27
C GLY A 166 8.37 4.61 -17.49
N VAL A 167 7.64 4.16 -16.47
CA VAL A 167 6.67 3.09 -16.60
C VAL A 167 5.38 3.60 -17.23
N GLU A 168 4.95 2.97 -18.32
CA GLU A 168 3.73 3.36 -19.05
C GLU A 168 2.60 2.34 -18.89
N LEU A 169 2.93 1.06 -18.75
CA LEU A 169 1.99 -0.06 -18.79
C LEU A 169 2.18 -0.99 -17.58
N LEU A 170 1.07 -1.54 -17.08
CA LEU A 170 1.02 -2.50 -15.98
C LEU A 170 0.01 -3.63 -16.26
N SER A 171 0.12 -4.77 -15.57
CA SER A 171 -0.79 -5.91 -15.75
C SER A 171 -2.20 -5.63 -15.25
N THR A 172 -3.20 -6.02 -16.03
CA THR A 172 -4.62 -5.91 -15.65
C THR A 172 -5.03 -6.67 -14.38
N ASN A 173 -4.18 -7.58 -13.87
CA ASN A 173 -4.42 -8.46 -12.72
C ASN A 173 -3.84 -7.94 -11.38
N PHE A 174 -3.35 -6.69 -11.38
CA PHE A 174 -2.78 -6.02 -10.21
C PHE A 174 -1.64 -6.79 -9.54
N LYS A 175 -0.81 -7.53 -10.30
CA LYS A 175 0.24 -8.38 -9.72
C LYS A 175 1.33 -7.58 -9.00
N GLU A 176 1.48 -6.31 -9.39
CA GLU A 176 2.51 -5.39 -8.91
C GLU A 176 2.23 -4.82 -7.52
N PHE A 177 0.99 -4.91 -7.02
CA PHE A 177 0.63 -4.36 -5.73
C PHE A 177 -0.08 -5.35 -4.80
N LEU A 178 0.16 -5.17 -3.51
CA LEU A 178 -0.56 -5.83 -2.42
C LEU A 178 -0.97 -4.81 -1.35
N LEU A 179 -2.00 -5.16 -0.61
CA LEU A 179 -2.40 -4.44 0.60
C LEU A 179 -1.92 -5.23 1.82
N ALA A 180 -1.31 -4.52 2.77
CA ALA A 180 -0.86 -5.07 4.02
C ALA A 180 -1.53 -4.35 5.19
N TYR A 181 -2.21 -5.12 6.03
CA TYR A 181 -2.65 -4.68 7.34
C TYR A 181 -1.65 -5.14 8.39
N ARG A 182 -1.54 -4.35 9.45
CA ARG A 182 -0.82 -4.78 10.64
C ARG A 182 -1.55 -5.98 11.24
N PHE A 183 -0.80 -6.99 11.65
CA PHE A 183 -1.36 -8.12 12.36
C PHE A 183 -1.66 -7.76 13.81
N ALA A 184 -2.92 -7.88 14.23
CA ALA A 184 -3.34 -7.74 15.62
C ALA A 184 -4.13 -9.00 16.05
N PRO A 185 -3.64 -9.80 17.01
CA PRO A 185 -4.27 -11.05 17.41
C PRO A 185 -5.57 -10.81 18.18
N ASP A 186 -5.75 -9.61 18.73
CA ASP A 186 -7.01 -9.15 19.32
C ASP A 186 -7.84 -8.48 18.21
N SER A 187 -8.77 -9.26 17.65
CA SER A 187 -9.56 -8.98 16.44
C SER A 187 -10.38 -7.68 16.44
N GLN A 188 -10.52 -7.01 17.59
CA GLN A 188 -11.28 -5.76 17.72
C GLN A 188 -10.51 -4.53 17.19
N GLN A 189 -9.17 -4.59 17.12
CA GLN A 189 -8.34 -3.46 16.65
C GLN A 189 -8.00 -3.51 15.15
N GLU A 190 -8.19 -4.65 14.47
CA GLU A 190 -7.90 -4.78 13.03
C GLU A 190 -8.78 -3.87 12.16
N MET A 191 -9.95 -3.45 12.66
CA MET A 191 -10.97 -2.72 11.88
C MET A 191 -10.75 -1.19 11.74
N LEU A 192 -9.76 -0.60 12.42
CA LEU A 192 -9.60 0.87 12.45
C LEU A 192 -8.37 1.40 11.71
N GLU A 193 -7.47 0.53 11.25
CA GLU A 193 -6.24 0.96 10.58
C GLU A 193 -6.35 0.81 9.06
N PHE A 194 -5.93 1.85 8.32
CA PHE A 194 -5.87 1.77 6.87
C PHE A 194 -4.75 0.83 6.42
N PRO A 195 -4.97 0.03 5.35
CA PRO A 195 -3.92 -0.82 4.82
C PRO A 195 -2.82 0.01 4.18
N ARG A 196 -1.60 -0.53 4.22
CA ARG A 196 -0.47 0.00 3.46
C ARG A 196 -0.40 -0.67 2.08
N LEU A 197 -0.22 0.13 1.04
CA LEU A 197 0.09 -0.37 -0.30
C LEU A 197 1.57 -0.78 -0.40
N ILE A 198 1.82 -2.00 -0.85
CA ILE A 198 3.15 -2.55 -1.09
C ILE A 198 3.32 -2.74 -2.60
N PHE A 199 4.46 -2.28 -3.13
CA PHE A 199 4.88 -2.54 -4.50
C PHE A 199 5.82 -3.76 -4.54
N LEU A 200 5.59 -4.64 -5.51
CA LEU A 200 6.35 -5.88 -5.74
C LEU A 200 7.14 -5.79 -7.05
N PRO A 201 8.35 -5.19 -7.05
CA PRO A 201 9.14 -5.02 -8.26
C PRO A 201 9.53 -6.33 -8.94
N GLU A 202 9.52 -7.46 -8.22
CA GLU A 202 9.80 -8.81 -8.74
C GLU A 202 8.71 -9.32 -9.69
N THR A 203 7.51 -8.75 -9.62
CA THR A 203 6.40 -9.11 -10.50
C THR A 203 6.37 -8.28 -11.78
N PHE A 204 7.15 -7.20 -11.83
CA PHE A 204 7.26 -6.31 -12.97
C PHE A 204 8.10 -6.97 -14.08
N GLY A 205 7.57 -7.02 -15.30
CA GLY A 205 8.28 -7.61 -16.45
C GLY A 205 8.59 -9.10 -16.34
N ALA A 206 8.11 -9.80 -15.31
CA ALA A 206 8.26 -11.25 -15.19
C ALA A 206 7.58 -11.93 -16.39
N GLU A 207 8.37 -12.68 -17.18
CA GLU A 207 7.91 -13.39 -18.37
C GLU A 207 6.67 -14.23 -18.07
N ILE A 208 5.68 -14.08 -18.95
CA ILE A 208 4.33 -14.62 -18.83
C ILE A 208 4.39 -16.10 -19.24
N GLU A 209 4.78 -16.98 -18.32
CA GLU A 209 4.80 -18.42 -18.57
C GLU A 209 3.38 -19.04 -18.59
N SER A 210 2.32 -18.25 -18.34
CA SER A 210 0.95 -18.69 -18.55
C SER A 210 0.05 -17.52 -18.96
N GLY A 211 -0.21 -17.43 -20.27
CA GLY A 211 -1.38 -16.76 -20.86
C GLY A 211 -1.55 -15.25 -20.62
N GLY A 212 -1.02 -14.43 -21.53
CA GLY A 212 -1.68 -13.21 -22.00
C GLY A 212 -2.26 -12.24 -20.97
N ASP A 213 -1.51 -11.85 -19.94
CA ASP A 213 -1.89 -10.70 -19.12
C ASP A 213 -2.01 -9.47 -20.03
N GLU A 214 -3.24 -8.99 -20.25
CA GLU A 214 -3.50 -7.73 -20.94
C GLU A 214 -2.81 -6.62 -20.13
N MET A 215 -2.06 -5.76 -20.81
CA MET A 215 -1.37 -4.62 -20.20
C MET A 215 -2.21 -3.36 -20.41
N VAL A 216 -2.24 -2.47 -19.42
CA VAL A 216 -3.02 -1.23 -19.47
C VAL A 216 -2.22 -0.03 -18.99
N GLY A 217 -2.53 1.14 -19.55
CA GLY A 217 -1.99 2.42 -19.10
C GLY A 217 -2.34 2.74 -17.65
N LEU A 218 -1.54 3.59 -17.02
CA LEU A 218 -1.62 3.86 -15.57
C LEU A 218 -2.98 4.43 -15.12
N CYS A 219 -3.61 5.34 -15.89
CA CYS A 219 -4.92 5.87 -15.52
C CYS A 219 -5.99 4.78 -15.57
N ARG A 220 -5.96 3.94 -16.61
CA ARG A 220 -6.85 2.79 -16.75
C ARG A 220 -6.60 1.75 -15.65
N TYR A 221 -5.35 1.54 -15.24
CA TYR A 221 -5.00 0.68 -14.10
C TYR A 221 -5.64 1.19 -12.81
N ALA A 222 -5.53 2.49 -12.51
CA ALA A 222 -6.17 3.10 -11.35
C ALA A 222 -7.71 2.99 -11.41
N MET A 223 -8.30 3.22 -12.59
CA MET A 223 -9.75 3.05 -12.79
C MET A 223 -10.18 1.61 -12.53
N ARG A 224 -9.42 0.62 -12.99
CA ARG A 224 -9.69 -0.80 -12.71
C ARG A 224 -9.66 -1.08 -11.21
N ALA A 225 -8.70 -0.53 -10.47
CA ALA A 225 -8.62 -0.70 -9.03
C ALA A 225 -9.83 -0.07 -8.33
N LEU A 226 -10.22 1.14 -8.74
CA LEU A 226 -11.42 1.83 -8.24
C LEU A 226 -12.69 0.99 -8.45
N CYS A 227 -12.94 0.52 -9.67
CA CYS A 227 -14.10 -0.32 -9.96
C CYS A 227 -14.06 -1.64 -9.20
N THR A 228 -12.88 -2.28 -9.08
CA THR A 228 -12.72 -3.53 -8.31
C THR A 228 -13.10 -3.32 -6.86
N LEU A 229 -12.58 -2.27 -6.23
CA LEU A 229 -12.80 -1.97 -4.82
C LEU A 229 -14.24 -1.53 -4.52
N LEU A 230 -14.88 -0.79 -5.45
CA LEU A 230 -16.29 -0.42 -5.36
C LEU A 230 -17.26 -1.51 -5.85
N ARG A 231 -16.73 -2.63 -6.36
CA ARG A 231 -17.50 -3.77 -6.89
C ARG A 231 -18.34 -3.42 -8.13
N HIS A 232 -17.81 -2.54 -8.97
CA HIS A 232 -18.36 -2.25 -10.30
C HIS A 232 -17.65 -3.05 -11.39
N ARG A 233 -18.40 -3.39 -12.44
CA ARG A 233 -17.80 -3.98 -13.65
C ARG A 233 -17.05 -2.90 -14.42
N MET A 234 -15.92 -3.27 -15.01
CA MET A 234 -15.18 -2.41 -15.93
C MET A 234 -15.81 -2.47 -17.31
N ASP A 235 -16.40 -1.37 -17.75
CA ASP A 235 -16.99 -1.19 -19.09
C ASP A 235 -16.31 -0.07 -19.90
N GLY A 236 -15.18 0.45 -19.38
CA GLY A 236 -14.44 1.53 -20.00
C GLY A 236 -15.04 2.91 -19.77
N LYS A 237 -16.06 3.04 -18.92
CA LYS A 237 -16.63 4.33 -18.47
C LYS A 237 -16.39 4.51 -16.96
N PRO A 238 -16.55 5.74 -16.44
CA PRO A 238 -16.54 5.96 -15.00
C PRO A 238 -17.66 5.12 -14.34
N PRO A 239 -17.39 4.45 -13.20
CA PRO A 239 -18.42 3.67 -12.53
C PRO A 239 -19.57 4.57 -12.07
N PRO A 240 -20.83 4.10 -12.18
CA PRO A 240 -22.00 4.84 -11.70
C PRO A 240 -22.03 4.84 -10.17
N ILE A 241 -21.36 5.82 -9.57
CA ILE A 241 -21.29 5.99 -8.11
C ILE A 241 -22.53 6.74 -7.64
N GLN A 242 -23.28 6.15 -6.71
CA GLN A 242 -24.43 6.77 -6.06
C GLN A 242 -23.99 7.60 -4.85
N LEU A 243 -24.79 8.61 -4.47
CA LEU A 243 -24.46 9.49 -3.35
C LEU A 243 -24.79 8.77 -2.03
N ARG A 244 -23.76 8.19 -1.40
CA ARG A 244 -23.90 7.40 -0.17
C ARG A 244 -23.10 7.96 1.00
N SER A 245 -22.10 8.79 0.72
CA SER A 245 -21.24 9.39 1.75
C SER A 245 -20.62 10.71 1.26
N GLY A 246 -19.86 11.37 2.15
CA GLY A 246 -19.05 12.53 1.79
C GLY A 246 -17.97 12.25 0.74
N TYR A 247 -17.60 10.98 0.53
CA TYR A 247 -16.57 10.55 -0.40
C TYR A 247 -17.10 10.28 -1.82
N SER A 248 -18.41 10.04 -1.99
CA SER A 248 -18.97 9.57 -3.25
C SER A 248 -18.67 10.51 -4.42
N ARG A 249 -18.86 11.83 -4.22
CA ARG A 249 -18.56 12.86 -5.26
C ARG A 249 -17.09 12.90 -5.62
N ALA A 250 -16.20 12.76 -4.64
CA ALA A 250 -14.77 12.74 -4.89
C ALA A 250 -14.33 11.48 -5.64
N LEU A 251 -14.91 10.32 -5.33
CA LEU A 251 -14.66 9.08 -6.06
C LEU A 251 -15.14 9.19 -7.52
N LEU A 252 -16.30 9.81 -7.77
CA LEU A 252 -16.77 10.05 -9.14
C LEU A 252 -15.89 11.07 -9.89
N ALA A 253 -15.49 12.16 -9.23
CA ALA A 253 -14.54 13.13 -9.79
C ALA A 253 -13.19 12.47 -10.14
N CYS A 254 -12.67 11.63 -9.23
CA CYS A 254 -11.47 10.83 -9.44
C CYS A 254 -11.60 9.94 -10.69
N ALA A 255 -12.69 9.17 -10.79
CA ALA A 255 -12.96 8.35 -11.97
C ALA A 255 -13.00 9.20 -13.26
N THR A 256 -13.72 10.31 -13.25
CA THR A 256 -13.85 11.20 -14.42
C THR A 256 -12.48 11.74 -14.86
N LEU A 257 -11.63 12.14 -13.92
CA LEU A 257 -10.28 12.62 -14.22
C LEU A 257 -9.37 11.51 -14.78
N LEU A 258 -9.49 10.29 -14.26
CA LEU A 258 -8.75 9.12 -14.76
C LEU A 258 -9.21 8.73 -16.18
N GLN A 259 -10.49 8.93 -16.50
CA GLN A 259 -11.04 8.68 -17.83
C GLN A 259 -10.43 9.59 -18.90
N GLU A 260 -9.97 10.80 -18.53
CA GLU A 260 -9.34 11.72 -19.49
C GLU A 260 -8.02 11.19 -20.06
N ASP A 261 -7.36 10.28 -19.34
CA ASP A 261 -6.08 9.63 -19.69
C ASP A 261 -4.97 10.61 -20.13
N LYS A 262 -4.92 11.79 -19.50
CA LYS A 262 -3.89 12.80 -19.74
C LYS A 262 -2.71 12.58 -18.79
N SER A 263 -1.54 13.11 -19.15
CA SER A 263 -0.36 13.11 -18.27
C SER A 263 -0.61 13.74 -16.89
N SER A 264 -1.55 14.68 -16.79
CA SER A 264 -1.95 15.32 -15.52
C SER A 264 -3.07 14.59 -14.76
N SER A 265 -3.72 13.58 -15.36
CA SER A 265 -4.90 12.91 -14.78
C SER A 265 -4.61 12.27 -13.43
N LEU A 266 -3.50 11.54 -13.30
CA LEU A 266 -3.10 10.92 -12.03
C LEU A 266 -2.91 11.95 -10.92
N THR A 267 -2.29 13.09 -11.23
CA THR A 267 -2.05 14.18 -10.27
C THR A 267 -3.36 14.83 -9.84
N LYS A 268 -4.25 15.15 -10.78
CA LYS A 268 -5.55 15.76 -10.45
C LYS A 268 -6.43 14.81 -9.63
N ALA A 269 -6.46 13.53 -10.01
CA ALA A 269 -7.20 12.50 -9.28
C ALA A 269 -6.65 12.33 -7.85
N LYS A 270 -5.31 12.34 -7.67
CA LYS A 270 -4.67 12.31 -6.35
C LYS A 270 -5.16 13.48 -5.49
N ASN A 271 -5.07 14.71 -6.01
CA ASN A 271 -5.44 15.92 -5.26
C ASN A 271 -6.92 15.91 -4.84
N VAL A 272 -7.82 15.40 -5.70
CA VAL A 272 -9.24 15.22 -5.36
C VAL A 272 -9.44 14.29 -4.17
N LEU A 273 -8.72 13.17 -4.12
CA LEU A 273 -8.82 12.24 -3.00
C LEU A 273 -8.18 12.78 -1.72
N GLU A 274 -7.08 13.54 -1.82
CA GLU A 274 -6.48 14.23 -0.66
C GLU A 274 -7.48 15.22 -0.03
N ILE A 275 -8.19 16.00 -0.86
CA ILE A 275 -9.25 16.90 -0.41
C ILE A 275 -10.43 16.13 0.18
N ALA A 276 -10.79 14.98 -0.37
CA ALA A 276 -11.87 14.17 0.21
C ALA A 276 -11.53 13.63 1.59
N LEU A 277 -10.28 13.28 1.83
CA LEU A 277 -9.81 12.65 3.07
C LEU A 277 -9.50 13.67 4.17
N TRP A 278 -8.89 14.81 3.82
CA TRP A 278 -8.40 15.80 4.79
C TRP A 278 -8.78 17.24 4.48
N GLY A 279 -9.47 17.47 3.36
CA GLY A 279 -9.98 18.79 3.02
C GLY A 279 -11.09 19.22 3.96
N GLY A 280 -11.18 20.53 4.19
CA GLY A 280 -12.29 21.13 4.91
C GLY A 280 -13.40 21.58 3.99
N GLU A 281 -14.14 22.60 4.45
CA GLU A 281 -15.18 23.27 3.68
C GLU A 281 -14.68 23.75 2.30
N PRO A 282 -15.52 23.67 1.25
CA PRO A 282 -15.15 24.09 -0.09
C PRO A 282 -14.55 25.50 -0.14
N CYS A 283 -13.30 25.56 -0.62
CA CYS A 283 -12.62 26.82 -0.90
C CYS A 283 -12.87 27.25 -2.34
N HIS A 284 -13.52 28.41 -2.52
CA HIS A 284 -13.82 28.97 -3.84
C HIS A 284 -12.78 29.96 -4.36
N THR A 285 -11.88 30.44 -3.50
CA THR A 285 -10.85 31.43 -3.83
C THR A 285 -9.49 31.01 -3.30
N ASP A 286 -8.42 31.43 -4.00
CA ASP A 286 -7.04 31.17 -3.59
C ASP A 286 -6.70 31.77 -2.22
N VAL A 287 -7.32 32.91 -1.87
CA VAL A 287 -7.13 33.54 -0.56
C VAL A 287 -7.68 32.66 0.56
N ARG A 288 -8.92 32.17 0.41
CA ARG A 288 -9.54 31.28 1.41
C ARG A 288 -8.79 29.95 1.51
N ALA A 289 -8.40 29.37 0.38
CA ALA A 289 -7.62 28.14 0.34
C ALA A 289 -6.25 28.29 1.01
N ARG A 290 -5.60 29.47 0.88
CA ARG A 290 -4.34 29.78 1.56
C ARG A 290 -4.51 29.85 3.07
N ILE A 291 -5.51 30.58 3.54
CA ILE A 291 -5.80 30.69 4.99
C ILE A 291 -6.07 29.31 5.57
N TRP A 292 -6.89 28.50 4.89
CA TRP A 292 -7.17 27.13 5.31
C TRP A 292 -5.91 26.27 5.36
N LEU A 293 -5.05 26.33 4.34
CA LEU A 293 -3.77 25.60 4.30
C LEU A 293 -2.87 25.96 5.47
N ASP A 294 -2.73 27.25 5.77
CA ASP A 294 -1.85 27.73 6.84
C ASP A 294 -2.37 27.25 8.21
N MET A 295 -3.69 27.27 8.42
CA MET A 295 -4.32 26.72 9.62
C MET A 295 -4.13 25.20 9.72
N ALA A 296 -4.44 24.45 8.67
CA ALA A 296 -4.33 22.99 8.66
C ALA A 296 -2.88 22.51 8.87
N ARG A 297 -1.89 23.24 8.34
CA ARG A 297 -0.46 22.98 8.59
C ARG A 297 -0.10 23.23 10.04
N ALA A 298 -0.54 24.34 10.63
CA ALA A 298 -0.27 24.65 12.03
C ALA A 298 -0.90 23.61 12.98
N GLU A 299 -2.14 23.22 12.73
CA GLU A 299 -2.84 22.17 13.48
C GLU A 299 -2.15 20.81 13.37
N CYS A 300 -1.70 20.43 12.17
CA CYS A 300 -0.97 19.19 11.94
C CYS A 300 0.36 19.17 12.74
N VAL A 301 1.10 20.28 12.77
CA VAL A 301 2.34 20.40 13.55
C VAL A 301 2.05 20.33 15.05
N ASP A 302 1.02 21.02 15.55
CA ASP A 302 0.62 20.96 16.96
C ASP A 302 0.24 19.53 17.38
N MET A 303 -0.56 18.84 16.55
CA MET A 303 -0.94 17.44 16.78
C MET A 303 0.30 16.53 16.86
N MET A 304 1.22 16.65 15.90
CA MET A 304 2.45 15.85 15.89
C MET A 304 3.34 16.13 17.10
N LEU A 305 3.49 17.40 17.50
CA LEU A 305 4.26 17.77 18.70
C LEU A 305 3.63 17.20 19.96
N ARG A 306 2.31 17.29 20.11
CA ARG A 306 1.58 16.70 21.24
C ARG A 306 1.78 15.19 21.30
N GLN A 307 1.67 14.49 20.18
CA GLN A 307 1.93 13.05 20.13
C GLN A 307 3.37 12.71 20.55
N LEU A 308 4.36 13.45 20.05
CA LEU A 308 5.77 13.23 20.39
C LEU A 308 6.07 13.49 21.88
N VAL A 309 5.44 14.49 22.48
CA VAL A 309 5.65 14.88 23.89
C VAL A 309 4.87 13.98 24.85
N CYS A 310 3.60 13.71 24.56
CA CYS A 310 2.70 13.00 25.47
C CYS A 310 2.81 11.47 25.35
N GLU A 311 3.28 10.96 24.20
CA GLU A 311 3.35 9.53 23.92
C GLU A 311 4.75 9.14 23.41
N PRO A 312 5.75 9.02 24.31
CA PRO A 312 7.08 8.60 23.92
C PRO A 312 7.03 7.23 23.22
N GLY A 313 7.44 7.21 21.94
CA GLY A 313 7.39 6.03 21.07
C GLY A 313 6.14 5.93 20.17
N CYS A 314 5.24 6.91 20.20
CA CYS A 314 4.15 7.05 19.22
C CYS A 314 4.71 7.24 17.81
N ARG A 315 4.03 6.65 16.82
CA ARG A 315 4.49 6.58 15.44
C ARG A 315 3.36 6.98 14.53
N LEU A 316 3.69 7.80 13.54
CA LEU A 316 2.78 8.14 12.46
C LEU A 316 2.44 6.86 11.67
N GLY A 317 1.15 6.60 11.52
CA GLY A 317 0.64 5.57 10.63
C GLY A 317 0.73 6.01 9.17
N ALA A 318 0.18 5.17 8.28
CA ALA A 318 0.14 5.50 6.86
C ALA A 318 -0.71 6.77 6.62
N SER A 319 -1.86 6.90 7.27
CA SER A 319 -2.78 8.03 7.03
C SER A 319 -2.15 9.38 7.37
N GLU A 320 -1.49 9.47 8.53
CA GLU A 320 -0.81 10.69 8.97
C GLU A 320 0.36 11.05 8.05
N HIS A 321 1.10 10.05 7.54
CA HIS A 321 2.17 10.31 6.58
C HIS A 321 1.65 10.96 5.29
N TYR A 322 0.55 10.43 4.74
CA TYR A 322 -0.05 11.01 3.54
C TYR A 322 -0.69 12.37 3.80
N GLN A 323 -1.27 12.59 4.98
CA GLN A 323 -1.79 13.89 5.37
C GLN A 323 -0.68 14.94 5.41
N VAL A 324 0.47 14.61 6.00
CA VAL A 324 1.65 15.50 6.03
C VAL A 324 2.15 15.77 4.61
N GLU A 325 2.28 14.73 3.77
CA GLU A 325 2.70 14.89 2.37
C GLU A 325 1.75 15.81 1.59
N PHE A 326 0.44 15.62 1.76
CA PHE A 326 -0.59 16.48 1.17
C PHE A 326 -0.40 17.93 1.63
N LEU A 327 -0.35 18.19 2.94
CA LEU A 327 -0.24 19.54 3.46
C LEU A 327 1.06 20.23 3.02
N LEU A 328 2.17 19.49 2.91
CA LEU A 328 3.44 20.04 2.44
C LEU A 328 3.45 20.35 0.93
N SER A 329 2.75 19.56 0.12
CA SER A 329 2.76 19.68 -1.34
C SER A 329 1.60 20.50 -1.92
N ALA A 330 0.51 20.65 -1.18
CA ALA A 330 -0.69 21.35 -1.64
C ALA A 330 -0.46 22.85 -1.81
N THR A 331 -1.10 23.39 -2.85
CA THR A 331 -1.13 24.83 -3.17
C THR A 331 -2.57 25.34 -3.13
N PRO A 332 -2.81 26.63 -2.86
CA PRO A 332 -4.17 27.17 -2.85
C PRO A 332 -4.94 26.88 -4.15
N ARG A 333 -4.24 26.99 -5.29
CA ARG A 333 -4.80 26.70 -6.61
C ARG A 333 -5.22 25.24 -6.76
N SER A 334 -4.37 24.29 -6.35
CA SER A 334 -4.70 22.86 -6.47
C SER A 334 -5.90 22.48 -5.60
N ILE A 335 -6.09 23.14 -4.45
CA ILE A 335 -7.26 22.95 -3.59
C ILE A 335 -8.54 23.46 -4.28
N VAL A 336 -8.52 24.69 -4.78
CA VAL A 336 -9.69 25.28 -5.46
C VAL A 336 -10.09 24.47 -6.70
N GLU A 337 -9.11 24.03 -7.49
CA GLU A 337 -9.34 23.18 -8.66
C GLU A 337 -9.94 21.82 -8.27
N SER A 338 -9.47 21.22 -7.17
CA SER A 338 -9.97 19.92 -6.68
C SER A 338 -11.40 20.03 -6.13
N HIS A 339 -11.72 21.07 -5.35
CA HIS A 339 -13.10 21.31 -4.91
C HIS A 339 -14.03 21.56 -6.10
N ARG A 340 -13.58 22.30 -7.12
CA ARG A 340 -14.36 22.51 -8.34
C ARG A 340 -14.64 21.19 -9.06
N ALA A 341 -13.65 20.32 -9.17
CA ALA A 341 -13.83 18.99 -9.76
C ALA A 341 -14.82 18.12 -8.98
N ILE A 342 -14.75 18.13 -7.64
CA ILE A 342 -15.68 17.42 -6.77
C ILE A 342 -17.11 17.95 -6.91
N LEU A 343 -17.29 19.27 -6.97
CA LEU A 343 -18.62 19.90 -7.12
C LEU A 343 -19.21 19.70 -8.52
N ALA A 344 -18.36 19.59 -9.55
CA ALA A 344 -18.79 19.31 -10.91
C ALA A 344 -19.20 17.85 -11.15
N ALA A 345 -18.83 16.94 -10.24
CA ALA A 345 -19.25 15.54 -10.31
C ALA A 345 -20.74 15.41 -9.96
N ASN A 346 -21.57 15.37 -10.99
CA ASN A 346 -23.01 15.17 -10.88
C ASN A 346 -23.30 13.70 -10.56
N ILE A 347 -23.76 13.45 -9.33
CA ILE A 347 -24.27 12.15 -8.88
C ILE A 347 -25.79 12.18 -8.87
#